data_AF-A0A845V2R8-F1
#
_entry.id   AF-A0A845V2R8-F1
#
_cell.length_a   1.000
_cell.length_b   1.000
_cell.length_c   1.000
_cell.angle_alpha   90.00
_cell.angle_beta   90.00
_cell.angle_gamma   90.00
#
_symmetry.space_group_name_H-M   'P 1'
#
loop_
_entity.id
_entity.type
_entity.pdbx_description
1 polymer ?
#
loop_
_entity_poly.entity_id
_entity_poly.type
_entity_poly.pdbx_seq_one_letter_code
_entity_poly.pdbx_strand_id
1 'polypeptide(L)'
;MEGWIALYIFMLAAFTGIEVIRRVPAILHTPLMSGSNFIHGIVVVGGMVVLGMADTTAEIVVGFIAVFLGAGNAVGGYVVTDRMLEMFKSSDKTKDKG
;
A
#
# COMPACT_ATOMS: atom_id res chain seq x y z
N MET A 1 22.07 16.43 -12.32
CA MET A 1 22.22 16.23 -10.86
C MET A 1 21.01 15.53 -10.25
N GLU A 2 19.79 15.87 -10.65
CA GLU A 2 18.52 15.21 -10.26
C GLU A 2 18.54 13.67 -10.34
N GLY A 3 19.02 13.08 -11.44
CA GLY A 3 19.02 11.61 -11.62
C GLY A 3 19.88 10.84 -10.60
N TRP A 4 20.98 11.44 -10.13
CA TRP A 4 21.82 10.84 -9.08
C TRP A 4 21.09 10.81 -7.74
N ILE A 5 20.35 11.88 -7.40
CA ILE A 5 19.55 11.95 -6.17
C ILE A 5 18.46 10.88 -6.20
N ALA A 6 17.74 10.73 -7.31
CA ALA A 6 16.72 9.69 -7.46
C ALA A 6 17.30 8.27 -7.29
N LEU A 7 18.50 8.03 -7.83
CA LEU A 7 19.21 6.75 -7.66
C LEU A 7 19.60 6.50 -6.20
N TYR A 8 20.10 7.52 -5.49
CA TYR A 8 20.38 7.42 -4.05
C TYR A 8 19.11 7.13 -3.24
N ILE A 9 18.00 7.82 -3.52
CA ILE A 9 16.71 7.56 -2.86
C ILE A 9 16.27 6.12 -3.12
N PHE A 10 16.31 5.66 -4.36
CA PHE A 10 15.94 4.29 -4.73
C PHE A 10 16.78 3.25 -3.98
N MET A 11 18.11 3.40 -4.01
CA MET A 11 19.01 2.48 -3.31
C MET A 11 18.75 2.47 -1.80
N LEU A 12 18.74 3.64 -1.15
CA LEU A 12 18.56 3.74 0.29
C LEU A 12 17.18 3.24 0.74
N ALA A 13 16.12 3.52 -0.03
CA ALA A 13 14.78 2.99 0.24
C ALA A 13 14.73 1.46 0.13
N ALA A 14 15.36 0.88 -0.90
CA ALA A 14 15.43 -0.57 -1.08
C ALA A 14 16.18 -1.26 0.08
N PHE A 15 17.35 -0.72 0.47
CA PHE A 15 18.10 -1.20 1.62
C PHE A 15 17.29 -1.10 2.92
N THR A 16 16.63 0.03 3.15
CA THR A 16 15.78 0.26 4.32
C THR A 16 14.64 -0.76 4.37
N GLY A 17 13.97 -1.02 3.24
CA GLY A 17 12.89 -2.01 3.17
C GLY A 17 13.35 -3.42 3.55
N ILE A 18 14.51 -3.85 3.07
CA ILE A 18 15.08 -5.17 3.41
C ILE A 18 15.38 -5.25 4.91
N GLU A 19 16.01 -4.23 5.47
CA GLU A 19 16.41 -4.23 6.88
C GLU A 19 15.20 -4.20 7.84
N VAL A 20 14.14 -3.48 7.46
CA VAL A 20 12.87 -3.46 8.22
C VAL A 20 12.20 -4.84 8.21
N ILE A 21 12.06 -5.47 7.04
CA ILE A 21 11.37 -6.77 6.91
C ILE A 21 12.11 -7.88 7.66
N ARG A 22 13.45 -7.84 7.68
CA ARG A 22 14.29 -8.83 8.40
C ARG A 22 14.02 -8.92 9.90
N ARG A 23 13.46 -7.86 10.50
CA ARG A 23 13.22 -7.76 11.95
C ARG A 23 11.79 -8.11 12.36
N VAL A 24 10.93 -8.50 11.41
CA VAL A 24 9.52 -8.81 11.67
C VAL A 24 9.37 -10.25 12.19
N PRO A 25 8.64 -10.49 13.30
CA PRO A 25 8.40 -11.84 13.81
C PRO A 25 7.51 -12.66 12.86
N ALA A 26 7.68 -13.98 12.86
CA ALA A 26 7.04 -14.86 11.88
C ALA A 26 5.50 -14.78 11.85
N ILE A 27 4.89 -14.55 13.02
CA ILE A 27 3.43 -14.36 13.18
C ILE A 27 2.87 -13.19 12.35
N LEU A 28 3.70 -12.22 11.98
CA LEU A 28 3.30 -11.05 11.22
C LEU A 28 3.57 -11.16 9.72
N HIS A 29 4.11 -12.26 9.19
CA HIS A 29 4.40 -12.35 7.74
C HIS A 29 3.15 -12.21 6.86
N THR A 30 2.02 -12.81 7.25
CA THR A 30 0.77 -12.71 6.48
C THR A 30 0.15 -11.30 6.59
N PRO A 31 0.02 -10.70 7.78
CA PRO A 31 -0.35 -9.28 7.89
C PRO A 31 0.60 -8.34 7.14
N LEU A 32 1.91 -8.60 7.18
CA LEU A 32 2.92 -7.81 6.47
C LEU A 32 2.76 -7.92 4.95
N MET A 33 2.45 -9.12 4.43
CA MET A 33 2.16 -9.34 3.01
C MET A 33 0.92 -8.56 2.57
N SER A 34 -0.14 -8.54 3.40
CA SER A 34 -1.32 -7.71 3.14
C SER A 34 -1.01 -6.21 3.21
N GLY A 35 -0.22 -5.79 4.22
CA GLY A 35 0.17 -4.40 4.42
C GLY A 35 1.04 -3.84 3.29
N SER A 36 2.01 -4.61 2.79
CA SER A 36 2.79 -4.22 1.62
C SER A 36 1.93 -4.18 0.35
N ASN A 37 0.92 -5.07 0.25
CA ASN A 37 -0.08 -5.01 -0.82
C ASN A 37 -0.92 -3.72 -0.78
N PHE A 38 -1.28 -3.24 0.41
CA PHE A 38 -1.95 -1.95 0.58
C PHE A 38 -1.06 -0.76 0.20
N ILE A 39 0.21 -0.76 0.64
CA ILE A 39 1.13 0.36 0.42
C ILE A 39 1.46 0.57 -1.07
N HIS A 40 1.65 -0.51 -1.85
CA HIS A 40 1.90 -0.37 -3.28
C HIS A 40 0.68 0.15 -4.07
N GLY A 41 -0.51 0.16 -3.46
CA GLY A 41 -1.71 0.82 -3.95
C GLY A 41 -1.52 2.31 -4.26
N ILE A 42 -0.41 2.93 -3.83
CA ILE A 42 0.03 4.27 -4.27
C ILE A 42 0.09 4.43 -5.79
N VAL A 43 0.14 3.34 -6.57
CA VAL A 43 -0.05 3.35 -8.03
C VAL A 43 -1.28 4.16 -8.47
N VAL A 44 -2.33 4.26 -7.64
CA VAL A 44 -3.49 5.11 -7.90
C VAL A 44 -3.12 6.58 -8.17
N VAL A 45 -2.10 7.11 -7.50
CA VAL A 45 -1.63 8.49 -7.70
C VAL A 45 -1.05 8.65 -9.10
N GLY A 46 -0.27 7.67 -9.56
CA GLY A 46 0.23 7.64 -10.94
C GLY A 46 -0.92 7.58 -11.96
N GLY A 47 -1.92 6.74 -11.70
CA GLY A 47 -3.13 6.66 -12.52
C GLY A 47 -3.90 7.98 -12.59
N MET A 48 -4.03 8.70 -11.46
CA MET A 48 -4.70 10.00 -11.39
C MET A 48 -3.96 11.07 -12.19
N VAL A 49 -2.62 11.09 -12.14
CA VAL A 49 -1.80 12.00 -12.93
C VAL A 49 -1.97 11.71 -14.42
N VAL A 50 -1.88 10.44 -14.83
CA VAL A 50 -2.05 10.04 -16.23
C VAL A 50 -3.45 10.38 -16.74
N LEU A 51 -4.50 10.09 -15.97
CA LEU A 51 -5.87 10.43 -16.34
C LEU A 51 -6.08 11.95 -16.43
N GLY A 52 -5.47 12.73 -15.54
CA GLY A 52 -5.54 14.20 -15.56
C GLY A 52 -4.82 14.83 -16.77
N MET A 53 -3.95 14.09 -17.44
CA MET A 53 -3.23 14.52 -18.65
C MET A 53 -3.79 13.86 -19.94
N ALA A 54 -4.89 13.11 -19.85
CA ALA A 54 -5.44 12.38 -20.99
C ALA A 54 -6.19 13.31 -21.94
N ASP A 55 -5.87 13.24 -23.24
CA ASP A 55 -6.47 14.09 -24.28
C ASP A 55 -7.42 13.30 -25.19
N THR A 56 -7.15 12.01 -25.39
CA THR A 56 -7.98 11.15 -26.25
C THR A 56 -8.97 10.32 -25.44
N THR A 57 -10.10 9.95 -26.06
CA THR A 57 -11.09 9.06 -25.44
C THR A 57 -10.47 7.74 -24.99
N ALA A 58 -9.50 7.21 -25.74
CA ALA A 58 -8.81 5.96 -25.38
C ALA A 58 -7.96 6.13 -24.10
N GLU A 59 -7.20 7.22 -24.00
CA GLU A 59 -6.39 7.54 -22.81
C GLU A 59 -7.28 7.78 -21.58
N ILE A 60 -8.41 8.47 -21.75
CA ILE A 60 -9.38 8.70 -20.67
C ILE A 60 -9.94 7.36 -20.16
N VAL A 61 -10.33 6.45 -21.06
CA VAL A 61 -10.86 5.14 -20.66
C VAL A 61 -9.80 4.31 -19.94
N VAL A 62 -8.57 4.27 -20.45
CA VAL A 62 -7.46 3.53 -19.81
C VAL A 62 -7.10 4.15 -18.47
N GLY A 63 -6.99 5.47 -18.39
CA GLY A 63 -6.71 6.20 -17.16
C GLY A 63 -7.81 6.01 -16.11
N PHE A 64 -9.07 6.01 -16.52
CA PHE A 64 -10.19 5.71 -15.62
C PHE A 64 -10.10 4.30 -15.05
N ILE A 65 -9.82 3.29 -15.88
CA ILE A 65 -9.64 1.91 -15.41
C ILE A 65 -8.43 1.82 -14.47
N ALA A 66 -7.32 2.51 -14.78
CA ALA A 66 -6.13 2.53 -13.93
C ALA A 66 -6.43 3.12 -12.53
N VAL A 67 -7.15 4.24 -12.47
CA VAL A 67 -7.57 4.86 -11.20
C VAL A 67 -8.55 3.95 -10.45
N PHE A 68 -9.53 3.37 -11.15
CA PHE A 68 -10.51 2.47 -10.53
C PHE A 68 -9.85 1.25 -9.89
N LEU A 69 -8.95 0.58 -10.62
CA LEU A 69 -8.20 -0.57 -10.12
C LEU A 69 -7.24 -0.19 -8.99
N GLY A 70 -6.54 0.94 -9.12
CA GLY A 70 -5.65 1.46 -8.07
C GLY A 70 -6.39 1.79 -6.78
N ALA A 71 -7.53 2.46 -6.88
CA ALA A 71 -8.39 2.77 -5.73
C ALA A 71 -8.92 1.48 -5.08
N GLY A 72 -9.37 0.52 -5.90
CA GLY A 72 -9.82 -0.80 -5.42
C GLY A 72 -8.72 -1.55 -4.67
N ASN A 73 -7.48 -1.52 -5.17
CA ASN A 73 -6.34 -2.14 -4.49
C ASN A 73 -6.03 -1.44 -3.14
N ALA A 74 -5.99 -0.10 -3.10
CA ALA A 74 -5.72 0.63 -1.88
C ALA A 74 -6.80 0.41 -0.81
N VAL A 75 -8.08 0.50 -1.18
CA VAL A 75 -9.20 0.29 -0.25
C VAL A 75 -9.26 -1.16 0.20
N GLY A 76 -9.20 -2.12 -0.72
CA GLY A 76 -9.25 -3.55 -0.41
C GLY A 76 -8.07 -3.98 0.45
N GLY A 77 -6.86 -3.53 0.10
CA GLY A 77 -5.64 -3.77 0.88
C GLY A 77 -5.74 -3.24 2.30
N TYR A 78 -6.25 -2.02 2.48
CA TYR A 78 -6.45 -1.43 3.81
C TYR A 78 -7.42 -2.26 4.66
N VAL A 79 -8.60 -2.58 4.13
CA VAL A 79 -9.64 -3.33 4.85
C VAL A 79 -9.16 -4.72 5.27
N VAL A 80 -8.45 -5.43 4.39
CA VAL A 80 -7.92 -6.76 4.70
C VAL A 80 -6.82 -6.67 5.75
N THR A 81 -5.90 -5.70 5.62
CA THR A 81 -4.79 -5.52 6.57
C THR A 81 -5.30 -5.14 7.96
N ASP A 82 -6.28 -4.24 8.05
CA ASP A 82 -6.87 -3.83 9.32
C ASP A 82 -7.50 -5.02 10.06
N ARG A 83 -8.33 -5.82 9.39
CA ARG A 83 -8.89 -7.06 9.94
C ARG A 83 -7.83 -8.06 10.39
N MET A 84 -6.72 -8.17 9.66
CA MET A 84 -5.62 -9.05 10.05
C MET A 84 -4.92 -8.54 11.33
N LEU A 85 -4.72 -7.23 11.45
CA LEU A 85 -4.08 -6.63 12.62
C LEU A 85 -4.99 -6.60 13.85
N GLU A 86 -6.31 -6.57 13.67
CA GLU A 86 -7.28 -6.72 14.75
C GLU A 86 -7.13 -8.03 15.54
N MET A 87 -6.67 -9.10 14.89
CA MET A 87 -6.42 -10.40 15.55
C MET A 87 -5.30 -10.34 16.60
N PHE A 88 -4.47 -9.29 16.58
CA PHE A 88 -3.39 -9.07 17.56
C PHE A 88 -3.78 -8.12 18.69
N LYS A 89 -4.94 -7.45 18.60
CA LYS A 89 -5.47 -6.67 19.71
C LYS A 89 -5.93 -7.66 20.79
N SER A 90 -5.37 -7.56 21.99
CA SER A 90 -5.89 -8.34 23.12
C SER A 90 -7.37 -8.05 23.27
N SER A 91 -8.18 -9.12 23.30
CA SER A 91 -9.62 -9.00 23.57
C SER A 91 -9.79 -8.45 24.98
N ASP A 92 -9.90 -7.13 25.12
CA ASP A 92 -10.29 -6.47 26.37
C ASP A 92 -11.80 -6.66 26.60
N LYS A 93 -12.24 -7.92 26.54
CA LYS A 93 -13.53 -8.40 27.02
C LYS A 93 -13.32 -8.94 28.42
N THR A 94 -12.94 -8.06 29.35
CA THR A 94 -13.06 -8.33 30.78
C THR A 94 -13.51 -7.05 31.47
N LYS A 95 -14.75 -7.09 31.97
CA LYS A 95 -15.40 -6.20 32.96
C LYS A 95 -16.03 -4.89 32.48
N ASP A 96 -17.26 -5.01 31.98
CA ASP A 96 -18.38 -4.10 32.26
C ASP A 96 -19.65 -4.89 31.81
N LYS A 97 -20.60 -5.36 32.61
CA LYS A 97 -21.16 -5.07 33.95
C LYS A 97 -21.69 -6.44 34.48
N GLY A 98 -21.62 -6.78 35.76
CA GLY A 98 -22.21 -6.03 36.86
C GLY A 98 -23.70 -6.35 36.89
#